data_AF-A0A3D4QYR4-F1
#
_entry.id   AF-A0A3D4QYR4-F1
#
_cell.length_a   1.000
_cell.length_b   1.000
_cell.length_c   1.000
_cell.angle_alpha   90.00
_cell.angle_beta   90.00
_cell.angle_gamma   90.00
#
_symmetry.space_group_name_H-M   'P 1'
#
loop_
_entity.id
_entity.type
_entity.pdbx_description
1 polymer ?
#
loop_
_entity_poly.entity_id
_entity_poly.type
_entity_poly.pdbx_seq_one_letter_code
_entity_poly.pdbx_strand_id
1 'polypeptide(L)'
;GVTGAESNYISSINGLAAFDGGWMSGWMGTLNDWFTNNGFGDYTVADGTLSEGDEIRIMYTTQGYGADLGGTWDNNDKTVKEVSFSEGTLDKNFDKDTHEYILTLPTGTAGVIVTPTATNKNFQVRTSIGDTEYKRSATMPVENDTVITVKCGDPSWPSMNGGSYGTADSVPAVTYIFTVAIEGSGSTNNIPTLANGVAAAATSSIELGGIYTLDLSTIFADADNDPLSYKVSINGAEAVAADVSYSFTPDVTGIYTLVFTANDSTGDSTD
;
A
#
# COMPACT_ATOMS: atom_id res chain seq x y z
N GLY A 1 -37.85 -11.71 -21.12
CA GLY A 1 -37.39 -13.11 -20.94
C GLY A 1 -35.98 -13.25 -21.50
N VAL A 2 -35.24 -14.24 -21.03
CA VAL A 2 -33.88 -14.58 -21.50
C VAL A 2 -33.96 -15.85 -22.34
N THR A 3 -33.21 -15.93 -23.45
CA THR A 3 -33.17 -17.09 -24.35
C THR A 3 -31.73 -17.54 -24.59
N GLY A 4 -31.45 -18.85 -24.53
CA GLY A 4 -30.15 -19.44 -24.85
C GLY A 4 -29.20 -19.60 -23.67
N ALA A 5 -29.54 -19.06 -22.49
CA ALA A 5 -28.74 -19.24 -21.28
C ALA A 5 -28.54 -20.73 -20.92
N GLU A 6 -29.55 -21.56 -21.18
CA GLU A 6 -29.50 -23.03 -21.03
C GLU A 6 -28.50 -23.72 -21.96
N SER A 7 -28.10 -23.06 -23.04
CA SER A 7 -27.09 -23.53 -24.00
C SER A 7 -25.74 -22.83 -23.81
N ASN A 8 -25.54 -22.18 -22.65
CA ASN A 8 -24.35 -21.41 -22.32
C ASN A 8 -24.05 -20.25 -23.30
N TYR A 9 -25.07 -19.79 -24.03
CA TYR A 9 -24.97 -18.70 -25.00
C TYR A 9 -26.24 -17.85 -24.99
N ILE A 10 -26.18 -16.67 -24.36
CA ILE A 10 -27.34 -15.77 -24.29
C ILE A 10 -27.60 -15.17 -25.67
N SER A 11 -28.62 -15.69 -26.34
CA SER A 11 -29.01 -15.27 -27.69
C SER A 11 -29.97 -14.07 -27.68
N SER A 12 -30.71 -13.84 -26.60
CA SER A 12 -31.60 -12.68 -26.47
C SER A 12 -31.94 -12.38 -25.01
N ILE A 13 -32.09 -11.09 -24.68
CA ILE A 13 -32.70 -10.63 -23.42
C ILE A 13 -33.76 -9.59 -23.77
N ASN A 14 -34.98 -9.82 -23.29
CA ASN A 14 -36.12 -8.90 -23.43
C ASN A 14 -36.39 -8.46 -24.89
N GLY A 15 -36.16 -9.36 -25.84
CA GLY A 15 -36.44 -9.14 -27.27
C GLY A 15 -35.30 -8.49 -28.05
N LEU A 16 -34.19 -8.11 -27.40
CA LEU A 16 -32.96 -7.69 -28.07
C LEU A 16 -32.08 -8.93 -28.26
N ALA A 17 -31.98 -9.41 -29.49
CA ALA A 17 -31.21 -10.59 -29.86
C ALA A 17 -29.76 -10.25 -30.21
N ALA A 18 -28.90 -11.26 -30.16
CA ALA A 18 -27.60 -11.20 -30.82
C ALA A 18 -27.80 -10.81 -32.29
N PHE A 19 -26.87 -10.03 -32.83
CA PHE A 19 -26.90 -9.50 -34.20
C PHE A 19 -27.92 -8.41 -34.52
N ASP A 20 -28.87 -8.07 -33.62
CA ASP A 20 -29.83 -6.96 -33.85
C ASP A 20 -29.14 -5.59 -33.98
N GLY A 21 -28.01 -5.38 -33.31
CA GLY A 21 -27.16 -4.20 -33.43
C GLY A 21 -26.12 -4.27 -34.56
N GLY A 22 -26.18 -5.30 -35.42
CA GLY A 22 -25.20 -5.56 -36.48
C GLY A 22 -24.41 -6.87 -36.28
N TRP A 23 -23.66 -7.31 -37.29
CA TRP A 23 -23.03 -8.64 -37.31
C TRP A 23 -21.96 -8.89 -36.23
N MET A 24 -21.44 -7.85 -35.58
CA MET A 24 -20.53 -7.94 -34.43
C MET A 24 -21.23 -7.74 -33.07
N SER A 25 -22.56 -7.55 -33.06
CA SER A 25 -23.33 -7.27 -31.84
C SER A 25 -23.78 -8.53 -31.12
N GLY A 26 -23.92 -8.45 -29.81
CA GLY A 26 -24.29 -9.61 -28.99
C GLY A 26 -24.30 -9.31 -27.50
N TRP A 27 -24.69 -10.32 -26.72
CA TRP A 27 -24.62 -10.28 -25.26
C TRP A 27 -23.25 -10.71 -24.78
N MET A 28 -22.61 -9.83 -24.02
CA MET A 28 -21.30 -10.05 -23.38
C MET A 28 -21.46 -10.11 -21.87
N GLY A 29 -20.57 -10.85 -21.23
CA GLY A 29 -20.59 -11.11 -19.80
C GLY A 29 -19.25 -10.82 -19.15
N THR A 30 -19.23 -10.02 -18.08
CA THR A 30 -18.04 -9.90 -17.24
C THR A 30 -18.22 -10.59 -15.90
N LEU A 31 -17.13 -11.17 -15.39
CA LEU A 31 -16.94 -11.58 -14.01
C LEU A 31 -15.78 -10.73 -13.44
N ASN A 32 -16.06 -9.89 -12.44
CA ASN A 32 -15.07 -9.00 -11.81
C ASN A 32 -14.26 -8.17 -12.82
N ASP A 33 -14.97 -7.47 -13.72
CA ASP A 33 -14.39 -6.62 -14.80
C ASP A 33 -13.76 -7.36 -15.99
N TRP A 34 -13.61 -8.68 -15.91
CA TRP A 34 -13.06 -9.51 -16.97
C TRP A 34 -14.17 -10.14 -17.81
N PHE A 35 -14.07 -10.07 -19.14
CA PHE A 35 -14.94 -10.85 -20.02
C PHE A 35 -14.65 -12.33 -19.88
N THR A 36 -15.66 -13.09 -19.48
CA THR A 36 -15.51 -14.53 -19.28
C THR A 36 -15.15 -15.21 -20.58
N ASN A 37 -14.13 -16.08 -20.54
CA ASN A 37 -13.70 -16.85 -21.71
C ASN A 37 -14.61 -18.06 -22.00
N ASN A 38 -15.53 -18.36 -21.09
CA ASN A 38 -16.62 -19.32 -21.28
C ASN A 38 -17.97 -18.64 -21.05
N GLY A 39 -19.07 -19.35 -21.34
CA GLY A 39 -20.40 -18.86 -21.00
C GLY A 39 -20.68 -18.96 -19.50
N PHE A 40 -21.67 -18.20 -19.02
CA PHE A 40 -21.99 -18.10 -17.57
C PHE A 40 -22.42 -19.41 -16.90
N GLY A 41 -22.87 -20.41 -17.65
CA GLY A 41 -23.19 -21.74 -17.13
C GLY A 41 -21.97 -22.48 -16.55
N ASP A 42 -20.76 -22.10 -16.96
CA ASP A 42 -19.50 -22.69 -16.46
C ASP A 42 -18.97 -21.98 -15.19
N TYR A 43 -19.62 -20.90 -14.76
CA TYR A 43 -19.25 -20.14 -13.56
C TYR A 43 -20.27 -20.38 -12.46
N THR A 44 -19.97 -21.33 -11.57
CA THR A 44 -20.89 -21.79 -10.54
C THR A 44 -20.25 -21.78 -9.15
N VAL A 45 -21.09 -21.70 -8.12
CA VAL A 45 -20.63 -21.86 -6.72
C VAL A 45 -20.13 -23.28 -6.46
N ALA A 46 -20.73 -24.28 -7.11
CA ALA A 46 -20.36 -25.68 -6.94
C ALA A 46 -18.96 -25.99 -7.47
N ASP A 47 -18.58 -25.36 -8.57
CA ASP A 47 -17.27 -25.54 -9.21
C ASP A 47 -16.21 -24.57 -8.67
N GLY A 48 -16.56 -23.72 -7.70
CA GLY A 48 -15.67 -22.73 -7.08
C GLY A 48 -15.25 -21.58 -8.00
N THR A 49 -15.79 -21.51 -9.21
CA THR A 49 -15.55 -20.45 -10.19
C THR A 49 -16.37 -19.19 -9.93
N LEU A 50 -17.35 -19.28 -9.02
CA LEU A 50 -18.12 -18.17 -8.49
C LEU A 50 -18.18 -18.25 -6.95
N SER A 51 -17.98 -17.13 -6.27
CA SER A 51 -18.07 -17.03 -4.82
C SER A 51 -18.77 -15.75 -4.38
N GLU A 52 -19.07 -15.64 -3.08
CA GLU A 52 -19.56 -14.39 -2.50
C GLU A 52 -18.62 -13.22 -2.83
N GLY A 53 -19.21 -12.06 -3.10
CA GLY A 53 -18.50 -10.84 -3.48
C GLY A 53 -18.11 -10.74 -4.95
N ASP A 54 -18.30 -11.78 -5.76
CA ASP A 54 -18.08 -11.69 -7.21
C ASP A 54 -19.15 -10.81 -7.89
N GLU A 55 -18.71 -9.98 -8.82
CA GLU A 55 -19.57 -9.10 -9.62
C GLU A 55 -19.77 -9.69 -11.03
N ILE A 56 -21.02 -9.95 -11.39
CA ILE A 56 -21.39 -10.32 -12.76
C ILE A 56 -22.10 -9.15 -13.43
N ARG A 57 -21.69 -8.80 -14.65
CA ARG A 57 -22.43 -7.85 -15.51
C ARG A 57 -22.73 -8.48 -16.85
N ILE A 58 -23.98 -8.36 -17.29
CA ILE A 58 -24.42 -8.74 -18.63
C ILE A 58 -24.74 -7.47 -19.40
N MET A 59 -24.10 -7.30 -20.55
CA MET A 59 -24.10 -6.06 -21.33
C MET A 59 -24.29 -6.40 -22.81
N TYR A 60 -24.87 -5.48 -23.58
CA TYR A 60 -25.02 -5.64 -25.03
C TYR A 60 -23.94 -4.83 -25.75
N THR A 61 -23.14 -5.49 -26.59
CA THR A 61 -22.18 -4.83 -27.48
C THR A 61 -22.80 -4.59 -28.84
N THR A 62 -22.41 -3.49 -29.48
CA THR A 62 -22.74 -3.18 -30.89
C THR A 62 -21.51 -3.13 -31.78
N GLN A 63 -20.30 -3.22 -31.21
CA GLN A 63 -19.05 -2.95 -31.93
C GLN A 63 -17.93 -3.90 -31.52
N GLY A 64 -17.21 -4.42 -32.52
CA GLY A 64 -15.92 -5.09 -32.32
C GLY A 64 -15.96 -6.27 -31.35
N TYR A 65 -17.09 -6.97 -31.22
CA TYR A 65 -17.27 -8.10 -30.31
C TYR A 65 -16.98 -7.74 -28.84
N GLY A 66 -17.38 -6.54 -28.40
CA GLY A 66 -17.14 -6.04 -27.04
C GLY A 66 -16.18 -4.85 -26.96
N ALA A 67 -15.74 -4.29 -28.09
CA ALA A 67 -14.84 -3.13 -28.12
C ALA A 67 -15.44 -1.88 -27.46
N ASP A 68 -16.74 -1.64 -27.68
CA ASP A 68 -17.51 -0.58 -27.02
C ASP A 68 -17.70 -0.80 -25.51
N LEU A 69 -17.44 -2.01 -25.02
CA LEU A 69 -17.52 -2.39 -23.61
C LEU A 69 -16.13 -2.54 -22.96
N GLY A 70 -15.04 -2.29 -23.71
CA GLY A 70 -13.67 -2.27 -23.21
C GLY A 70 -12.86 -3.56 -23.39
N GLY A 71 -13.27 -4.49 -24.26
CA GLY A 71 -12.45 -5.65 -24.65
C GLY A 71 -11.90 -5.52 -26.06
N THR A 72 -10.69 -6.01 -26.32
CA THR A 72 -10.12 -6.03 -27.67
C THR A 72 -9.26 -7.26 -27.92
N TRP A 73 -9.44 -7.83 -29.09
CA TRP A 73 -8.73 -9.01 -29.59
C TRP A 73 -7.45 -8.64 -30.37
N ASP A 74 -7.26 -7.35 -30.67
CA ASP A 74 -6.22 -6.88 -31.59
C ASP A 74 -4.87 -6.65 -30.87
N ASN A 75 -4.84 -6.69 -29.54
CA ASN A 75 -3.64 -6.44 -28.75
C ASN A 75 -3.61 -7.22 -27.44
N ASN A 76 -2.48 -7.12 -26.73
CA ASN A 76 -2.29 -7.67 -25.39
C ASN A 76 -2.07 -6.54 -24.36
N ASP A 77 -2.85 -5.46 -24.44
CA ASP A 77 -2.75 -4.38 -23.45
C ASP A 77 -3.23 -4.87 -22.08
N LYS A 78 -2.26 -5.12 -21.20
CA LYS A 78 -2.47 -5.60 -19.84
C LYS A 78 -2.39 -4.46 -18.82
N THR A 79 -2.44 -3.20 -19.25
CA THR A 79 -2.49 -2.06 -18.31
C THR A 79 -3.83 -1.99 -17.59
N VAL A 80 -3.84 -1.24 -16.49
CA VAL A 80 -5.06 -0.87 -15.76
C VAL A 80 -5.43 0.56 -16.17
N LYS A 81 -6.70 0.78 -16.48
CA LYS A 81 -7.25 2.07 -16.89
C LYS A 81 -7.49 3.00 -15.71
N GLU A 82 -7.90 2.43 -14.58
CA GLU A 82 -8.28 3.15 -13.38
C GLU A 82 -8.16 2.23 -12.16
N VAL A 83 -7.75 2.77 -11.01
CA VAL A 83 -7.91 2.12 -9.71
C VAL A 83 -8.65 3.07 -8.79
N SER A 84 -9.78 2.63 -8.25
CA SER A 84 -10.53 3.39 -7.25
C SER A 84 -10.42 2.72 -5.89
N PHE A 85 -10.40 3.56 -4.85
CA PHE A 85 -10.33 3.17 -3.45
C PHE A 85 -11.59 3.66 -2.75
N SER A 86 -12.11 2.89 -1.79
CA SER A 86 -13.27 3.32 -1.00
C SER A 86 -13.00 4.56 -0.15
N GLU A 87 -11.73 4.79 0.17
CA GLU A 87 -11.26 5.90 0.99
C GLU A 87 -9.81 6.27 0.63
N GLY A 88 -9.43 7.50 0.95
CA GLY A 88 -8.08 8.03 0.76
C GLY A 88 -7.80 8.64 -0.62
N THR A 89 -6.55 9.05 -0.78
CA THR A 89 -6.06 9.74 -1.98
C THR A 89 -4.69 9.25 -2.37
N LEU A 90 -4.44 9.13 -3.68
CA LEU A 90 -3.11 8.86 -4.20
C LEU A 90 -2.24 10.13 -4.15
N ASP A 91 -0.93 9.94 -3.95
CA ASP A 91 0.08 11.01 -3.98
C ASP A 91 0.18 11.72 -5.34
N LYS A 92 -0.30 11.09 -6.41
CA LYS A 92 -0.44 11.66 -7.76
C LYS A 92 -1.66 11.07 -8.47
N ASN A 93 -2.12 11.72 -9.54
CA ASN A 93 -3.16 11.15 -10.40
C ASN A 93 -2.73 9.78 -10.94
N PHE A 94 -3.67 8.83 -11.01
CA PHE A 94 -3.41 7.53 -11.60
C PHE A 94 -3.05 7.69 -13.08
N ASP A 95 -2.02 6.96 -13.49
CA ASP A 95 -1.46 6.94 -14.84
C ASP A 95 -1.02 5.51 -15.15
N LYS A 96 -1.43 4.98 -16.30
CA LYS A 96 -1.23 3.57 -16.64
C LYS A 96 0.24 3.16 -16.77
N ASP A 97 1.14 4.12 -16.99
CA ASP A 97 2.59 3.91 -17.17
C ASP A 97 3.37 4.20 -15.88
N THR A 98 2.68 4.58 -14.79
CA THR A 98 3.26 4.71 -13.46
C THR A 98 2.83 3.53 -12.60
N HIS A 99 3.79 2.87 -11.94
CA HIS A 99 3.58 1.57 -11.30
C HIS A 99 3.68 1.61 -9.77
N GLU A 100 4.04 2.74 -9.19
CA GLU A 100 4.24 2.90 -7.74
C GLU A 100 3.57 4.18 -7.24
N TYR A 101 2.79 4.02 -6.18
CA TYR A 101 1.97 5.06 -5.57
C TYR A 101 1.98 4.96 -4.04
N ILE A 102 1.72 6.10 -3.40
CA ILE A 102 1.35 6.13 -1.98
C ILE A 102 -0.15 6.38 -1.89
N LEU A 103 -0.88 5.47 -1.23
CA LEU A 103 -2.28 5.65 -0.88
C LEU A 103 -2.35 6.22 0.54
N THR A 104 -2.67 7.50 0.67
CA THR A 104 -2.86 8.14 1.97
C THR A 104 -4.30 7.92 2.43
N LEU A 105 -4.48 7.26 3.58
CA LEU A 105 -5.77 6.98 4.20
C LEU A 105 -5.93 7.80 5.49
N PRO A 106 -7.15 8.26 5.84
CA PRO A 106 -7.40 8.98 7.09
C PRO A 106 -7.04 8.18 8.35
N THR A 107 -6.75 8.88 9.44
CA THR A 107 -6.45 8.27 10.75
C THR A 107 -7.58 7.32 11.18
N GLY A 108 -7.21 6.12 11.62
CA GLY A 108 -8.15 5.10 12.09
C GLY A 108 -8.76 4.21 11.00
N THR A 109 -8.36 4.40 9.73
CA THR A 109 -8.73 3.49 8.65
C THR A 109 -8.08 2.13 8.86
N ALA A 110 -8.89 1.09 9.07
CA ALA A 110 -8.42 -0.29 9.27
C ALA A 110 -8.62 -1.18 8.04
N GLY A 111 -9.33 -0.68 7.02
CA GLY A 111 -9.54 -1.43 5.79
C GLY A 111 -10.00 -0.57 4.62
N VAL A 112 -9.69 -1.00 3.40
CA VAL A 112 -10.03 -0.31 2.16
C VAL A 112 -10.53 -1.30 1.10
N ILE A 113 -11.51 -0.90 0.30
CA ILE A 113 -11.94 -1.66 -0.89
C ILE A 113 -11.19 -1.10 -2.10
N VAL A 114 -10.62 -1.97 -2.92
CA VAL A 114 -9.85 -1.62 -4.12
C VAL A 114 -10.56 -2.15 -5.36
N THR A 115 -10.91 -1.24 -6.27
CA THR A 115 -11.73 -1.53 -7.46
C THR A 115 -10.96 -1.13 -8.73
N PRO A 116 -10.11 -2.02 -9.29
CA PRO A 116 -9.27 -1.74 -10.46
C PRO A 116 -9.95 -2.09 -11.79
N THR A 117 -9.92 -1.24 -12.80
CA THR A 117 -10.55 -1.48 -14.11
C THR A 117 -9.49 -1.76 -15.17
N ALA A 118 -9.55 -2.91 -15.82
CA ALA A 118 -8.62 -3.27 -16.89
C ALA A 118 -8.80 -2.34 -18.11
N THR A 119 -7.70 -1.97 -18.77
CA THR A 119 -7.76 -1.27 -20.06
C THR A 119 -8.37 -2.17 -21.14
N ASN A 120 -8.05 -3.47 -21.09
CA ASN A 120 -8.63 -4.50 -21.93
C ASN A 120 -9.26 -5.60 -21.06
N LYS A 121 -10.58 -5.66 -21.05
CA LYS A 121 -11.37 -6.63 -20.27
C LYS A 121 -11.19 -8.08 -20.69
N ASN A 122 -10.47 -8.35 -21.77
CA ASN A 122 -10.10 -9.72 -22.13
C ASN A 122 -9.08 -10.32 -21.13
N PHE A 123 -8.48 -9.50 -20.27
CA PHE A 123 -7.58 -9.89 -19.18
C PHE A 123 -8.22 -9.68 -17.81
N GLN A 124 -7.90 -10.59 -16.89
CA GLN A 124 -8.27 -10.43 -15.48
C GLN A 124 -7.39 -9.41 -14.79
N VAL A 125 -7.99 -8.63 -13.91
CA VAL A 125 -7.29 -7.76 -12.96
C VAL A 125 -7.64 -8.21 -11.54
N ARG A 126 -6.62 -8.48 -10.73
CA ARG A 126 -6.77 -8.98 -9.36
C ARG A 126 -5.94 -8.15 -8.39
N THR A 127 -6.40 -8.08 -7.15
CA THR A 127 -5.75 -7.31 -6.08
C THR A 127 -5.31 -8.25 -4.96
N SER A 128 -4.14 -8.02 -4.37
CA SER A 128 -3.61 -8.80 -3.26
C SER A 128 -2.84 -7.95 -2.23
N ILE A 129 -2.69 -8.49 -1.02
CA ILE A 129 -1.65 -8.10 -0.04
C ILE A 129 -0.80 -9.34 0.21
N GLY A 130 0.50 -9.25 -0.11
CA GLY A 130 1.35 -10.44 -0.20
C GLY A 130 0.73 -11.48 -1.13
N ASP A 131 0.62 -12.72 -0.63
CA ASP A 131 0.03 -13.85 -1.37
C ASP A 131 -1.50 -13.95 -1.24
N THR A 132 -2.14 -13.09 -0.45
CA THR A 132 -3.59 -13.14 -0.23
C THR A 132 -4.31 -12.28 -1.25
N GLU A 133 -5.03 -12.91 -2.18
CA GLU A 133 -5.92 -12.22 -3.12
C GLU A 133 -7.24 -11.80 -2.44
N TYR A 134 -7.73 -10.61 -2.78
CA TYR A 134 -8.98 -10.06 -2.30
C TYR A 134 -9.94 -9.83 -3.47
N LYS A 135 -11.22 -10.11 -3.24
CA LYS A 135 -12.27 -9.80 -4.21
C LYS A 135 -12.43 -8.29 -4.36
N ARG A 136 -12.87 -7.86 -5.54
CA ARG A 136 -13.11 -6.44 -5.88
C ARG A 136 -14.06 -5.72 -4.91
N SER A 137 -14.97 -6.47 -4.29
CA SER A 137 -15.95 -5.98 -3.31
C SER A 137 -15.51 -6.17 -1.86
N ALA A 138 -14.39 -6.85 -1.61
CA ALA A 138 -13.93 -7.16 -0.26
C ALA A 138 -13.15 -6.00 0.33
N THR A 139 -13.36 -5.76 1.63
CA THR A 139 -12.50 -4.87 2.41
C THR A 139 -11.18 -5.57 2.70
N MET A 140 -10.08 -4.95 2.28
CA MET A 140 -8.72 -5.39 2.55
C MET A 140 -8.25 -4.80 3.86
N PRO A 141 -7.70 -5.58 4.81
CA PRO A 141 -7.12 -5.04 6.04
C PRO A 141 -5.87 -4.23 5.69
N VAL A 142 -5.74 -3.05 6.27
CA VAL A 142 -4.58 -2.17 6.03
C VAL A 142 -4.09 -1.55 7.32
N GLU A 143 -2.77 -1.37 7.37
CA GLU A 143 -2.02 -0.58 8.33
C GLU A 143 -0.97 0.23 7.58
N ASN A 144 -0.23 1.09 8.29
CA ASN A 144 0.87 1.83 7.67
C ASN A 144 1.86 0.87 7.00
N ASP A 145 2.40 1.25 5.85
CA ASP A 145 3.32 0.47 5.02
C ASP A 145 2.74 -0.83 4.43
N THR A 146 1.42 -1.08 4.58
CA THR A 146 0.76 -2.17 3.85
C THR A 146 0.96 -1.99 2.35
N VAL A 147 1.42 -3.04 1.67
CA VAL A 147 1.63 -3.04 0.23
C VAL A 147 0.46 -3.74 -0.46
N ILE A 148 -0.38 -2.94 -1.13
CA ILE A 148 -1.46 -3.43 -1.98
C ILE A 148 -0.91 -3.59 -3.41
N THR A 149 -1.09 -4.77 -3.98
CA THR A 149 -0.69 -5.09 -5.35
C THR A 149 -1.91 -5.24 -6.23
N VAL A 150 -1.97 -4.49 -7.33
CA VAL A 150 -2.95 -4.70 -8.41
C VAL A 150 -2.20 -5.27 -9.61
N LYS A 151 -2.57 -6.48 -10.04
CA LYS A 151 -1.94 -7.16 -11.17
C LYS A 151 -2.97 -7.44 -12.26
N CYS A 152 -2.61 -7.19 -13.52
CA CYS A 152 -3.46 -7.41 -14.67
C CYS A 152 -2.80 -8.37 -15.68
N GLY A 153 -3.56 -9.37 -16.11
CA GLY A 153 -3.20 -10.30 -17.18
C GLY A 153 -2.06 -11.26 -16.85
N ASP A 154 -1.98 -11.79 -15.63
CA ASP A 154 -1.02 -12.87 -15.32
C ASP A 154 -1.19 -14.04 -16.31
N PRO A 155 -0.10 -14.53 -16.96
CA PRO A 155 -0.19 -15.64 -17.90
C PRO A 155 -0.76 -16.95 -17.33
N SER A 156 -0.73 -17.10 -16.00
CA SER A 156 -1.34 -18.26 -15.34
C SER A 156 -2.87 -18.16 -15.23
N TRP A 157 -3.45 -16.99 -15.51
CA TRP A 157 -4.89 -16.75 -15.40
C TRP A 157 -5.61 -16.95 -16.74
N PRO A 158 -6.87 -17.40 -16.72
CA PRO A 158 -7.72 -17.42 -17.90
C PRO A 158 -7.83 -16.03 -18.56
N SER A 159 -7.78 -16.01 -19.89
CA SER A 159 -7.98 -14.82 -20.71
C SER A 159 -8.79 -15.19 -21.96
N MET A 160 -9.46 -14.19 -22.55
CA MET A 160 -10.03 -14.35 -23.88
C MET A 160 -8.97 -14.30 -25.00
N ASN A 161 -7.82 -13.64 -24.77
CA ASN A 161 -6.76 -13.47 -25.78
C ASN A 161 -5.66 -14.56 -25.71
N GLY A 162 -5.89 -15.60 -24.90
CA GLY A 162 -4.97 -16.74 -24.74
C GLY A 162 -5.24 -17.91 -25.69
N GLY A 163 -4.40 -18.94 -25.62
CA GLY A 163 -4.59 -20.18 -26.36
C GLY A 163 -4.58 -20.01 -27.88
N SER A 164 -5.50 -20.69 -28.58
CA SER A 164 -5.54 -20.69 -30.06
C SER A 164 -5.91 -19.34 -30.68
N TYR A 165 -6.35 -18.37 -29.87
CA TYR A 165 -6.92 -17.10 -30.34
C TYR A 165 -5.96 -15.91 -30.20
N GLY A 166 -4.80 -16.08 -29.56
CA GLY A 166 -3.85 -14.98 -29.41
C GLY A 166 -2.52 -15.39 -28.79
N THR A 167 -1.69 -14.39 -28.46
CA THR A 167 -0.34 -14.57 -27.91
C THR A 167 -0.23 -14.13 -26.45
N ALA A 168 -1.36 -13.86 -25.80
CA ALA A 168 -1.42 -13.32 -24.44
C ALA A 168 -0.64 -14.12 -23.40
N ASP A 169 -0.60 -15.45 -23.56
CA ASP A 169 0.05 -16.39 -22.65
C ASP A 169 1.58 -16.19 -22.61
N SER A 170 2.13 -15.51 -23.62
CA SER A 170 3.57 -15.20 -23.72
C SER A 170 3.92 -13.77 -23.26
N VAL A 171 2.90 -12.94 -22.96
CA VAL A 171 3.09 -11.55 -22.54
C VAL A 171 3.03 -11.49 -21.01
N PRO A 172 4.03 -10.93 -20.32
CA PRO A 172 3.98 -10.79 -18.85
C PRO A 172 2.79 -9.97 -18.35
N ALA A 173 2.45 -10.15 -17.07
CA ALA A 173 1.48 -9.30 -16.38
C ALA A 173 2.02 -7.87 -16.23
N VAL A 174 1.12 -6.91 -16.06
CA VAL A 174 1.47 -5.58 -15.53
C VAL A 174 1.05 -5.50 -14.07
N THR A 175 1.91 -4.91 -13.23
CA THR A 175 1.69 -4.78 -11.80
C THR A 175 1.79 -3.31 -11.37
N TYR A 176 0.90 -2.92 -10.46
CA TYR A 176 0.85 -1.62 -9.80
C TYR A 176 0.91 -1.83 -8.29
N ILE A 177 1.72 -1.02 -7.62
CA ILE A 177 2.00 -1.09 -6.19
C ILE A 177 1.47 0.18 -5.52
N PHE A 178 0.70 -0.02 -4.45
CA PHE A 178 0.17 1.05 -3.61
C PHE A 178 0.62 0.80 -2.18
N THR A 179 1.55 1.62 -1.71
CA THR A 179 1.99 1.60 -0.30
C THR A 179 1.04 2.47 0.51
N VAL A 180 0.45 1.90 1.55
CA VAL A 180 -0.48 2.59 2.44
C VAL A 180 0.29 3.51 3.39
N ALA A 181 -0.14 4.77 3.47
CA ALA A 181 0.26 5.69 4.52
C ALA A 181 -1.00 6.08 5.31
N ILE A 182 -1.03 5.84 6.62
CA ILE A 182 -2.15 6.28 7.47
C ILE A 182 -1.82 7.68 8.00
N GLU A 183 -2.73 8.64 7.80
CA GLU A 183 -2.57 9.99 8.35
C GLU A 183 -2.34 9.95 9.86
N GLY A 184 -1.34 10.68 10.34
CA GLY A 184 -0.99 10.72 11.76
C GLY A 184 -0.40 9.42 12.30
N SER A 185 -0.07 8.44 11.46
CA SER A 185 0.63 7.20 11.83
C SER A 185 2.15 7.31 11.78
N GLY A 186 2.71 8.53 11.67
CA GLY A 186 4.06 8.73 12.18
C GLY A 186 4.08 8.26 13.63
N SER A 187 5.06 7.44 14.02
CA SER A 187 5.22 7.03 15.41
C SER A 187 5.05 8.27 16.30
N THR A 188 4.30 8.15 17.38
CA THR A 188 4.34 9.18 18.41
C THR A 188 5.75 9.18 18.97
N ASN A 189 6.61 10.04 18.44
CA ASN A 189 7.99 10.15 18.88
C ASN A 189 8.01 10.42 20.40
N ASN A 190 8.72 9.59 21.14
CA ASN A 190 8.99 9.73 22.54
C ASN A 190 10.33 10.43 22.72
N ILE A 191 10.29 11.68 23.20
CA ILE A 191 11.53 12.43 23.51
C ILE A 191 12.47 11.61 24.41
N PRO A 192 13.80 11.85 24.35
CA PRO A 192 14.76 11.07 25.11
C PRO A 192 14.55 11.20 26.61
N THR A 193 14.84 10.13 27.35
CA THR A 193 14.72 10.08 28.81
C THR A 193 15.98 9.51 29.44
N LEU A 194 16.08 9.54 30.78
CA LEU A 194 17.17 8.86 31.49
C LEU A 194 17.06 7.35 31.28
N ALA A 195 18.21 6.71 31.03
CA ALA A 195 18.28 5.26 30.92
C ALA A 195 17.86 4.59 32.23
N ASN A 196 17.29 3.39 32.13
CA ASN A 196 16.72 2.69 33.29
C ASN A 196 17.76 2.49 34.40
N GLY A 197 17.42 2.93 35.62
CA GLY A 197 18.28 2.82 36.80
C GLY A 197 19.34 3.94 36.92
N VAL A 198 19.39 4.88 35.99
CA VAL A 198 20.21 6.10 36.11
C VAL A 198 19.48 7.11 36.99
N ALA A 199 20.19 7.65 37.98
CA ALA A 199 19.65 8.70 38.86
C ALA A 199 19.76 10.07 38.19
N ALA A 200 18.77 10.95 38.41
CA ALA A 200 18.73 12.30 37.85
C ALA A 200 19.89 13.22 38.30
N ALA A 201 20.58 12.87 39.39
CA ALA A 201 21.77 13.57 39.83
C ALA A 201 22.80 12.62 40.43
N ALA A 202 24.08 12.90 40.17
CA ALA A 202 25.22 12.22 40.78
C ALA A 202 26.31 13.24 41.12
N THR A 203 27.16 12.89 42.09
CA THR A 203 28.31 13.71 42.50
C THR A 203 29.60 12.93 42.34
N SER A 204 30.64 13.59 41.84
CA SER A 204 31.99 13.04 41.75
C SER A 204 33.01 14.01 42.34
N SER A 205 34.18 13.50 42.71
CA SER A 205 35.31 14.30 43.21
C SER A 205 36.56 13.95 42.44
N ILE A 206 37.20 14.96 41.86
CA ILE A 206 38.47 14.86 41.13
C ILE A 206 39.45 15.90 41.67
N GLU A 207 40.75 15.65 41.52
CA GLU A 207 41.78 16.64 41.83
C GLU A 207 41.80 17.77 40.79
N LEU A 208 42.30 18.95 41.16
CA LEU A 208 42.48 20.06 40.22
C LEU A 208 43.37 19.63 39.04
N GLY A 209 42.90 19.84 37.80
CA GLY A 209 43.57 19.37 36.59
C GLY A 209 43.34 17.88 36.27
N GLY A 210 42.61 17.14 37.11
CA GLY A 210 42.09 15.81 36.80
C GLY A 210 40.97 15.85 35.76
N ILE A 211 40.71 14.72 35.11
CA ILE A 211 39.69 14.62 34.05
C ILE A 211 38.48 13.88 34.61
N TYR A 212 37.32 14.51 34.56
CA TYR A 212 36.03 13.85 34.69
C TYR A 212 35.59 13.31 33.31
N THR A 213 35.13 12.06 33.26
CA THR A 213 34.64 11.43 32.01
C THR A 213 33.25 10.86 32.22
N LEU A 214 32.40 10.98 31.21
CA LEU A 214 31.04 10.44 31.22
C LEU A 214 30.66 9.93 29.83
N ASP A 215 30.15 8.70 29.75
CA ASP A 215 29.59 8.14 28.52
C ASP A 215 28.08 8.39 28.49
N LEU A 216 27.66 9.40 27.74
CA LEU A 216 26.27 9.86 27.66
C LEU A 216 25.34 8.82 27.04
N SER A 217 25.87 7.85 26.26
CA SER A 217 25.07 6.75 25.71
C SER A 217 24.57 5.78 26.79
N THR A 218 25.19 5.81 27.98
CA THR A 218 24.75 5.02 29.14
C THR A 218 23.79 5.79 30.04
N ILE A 219 23.63 7.10 29.82
CA ILE A 219 22.85 8.01 30.66
C ILE A 219 21.47 8.25 30.08
N PHE A 220 21.36 8.37 28.76
CA PHE A 220 20.09 8.61 28.07
C PHE A 220 19.68 7.42 27.21
N ALA A 221 18.38 7.24 27.08
CA ALA A 221 17.77 6.27 26.18
C ALA A 221 16.62 6.92 25.43
N ASP A 222 16.35 6.38 24.25
CA ASP A 222 15.25 6.78 23.40
C ASP A 222 14.34 5.57 23.18
N ALA A 223 13.03 5.73 23.34
CA ALA A 223 12.10 4.61 23.26
C ALA A 223 11.90 4.14 21.80
N ASP A 224 12.07 5.06 20.85
CA ASP A 224 11.98 4.81 19.41
C ASP A 224 13.34 4.40 18.82
N ASN A 225 14.41 4.49 19.61
CA ASN A 225 15.81 4.29 19.22
C ASN A 225 16.30 5.32 18.20
N ASP A 226 15.79 6.54 18.29
CA ASP A 226 16.27 7.63 17.46
C ASP A 226 17.71 8.04 17.82
N PRO A 227 18.52 8.47 16.83
CA PRO A 227 19.88 8.93 17.09
C PRO A 227 19.93 10.15 18.03
N LEU A 228 20.68 10.05 19.11
CA LEU A 228 20.78 11.11 20.11
C LEU A 228 21.96 12.06 19.88
N SER A 229 21.69 13.35 20.05
CA SER A 229 22.68 14.41 20.22
C SER A 229 22.64 14.95 21.65
N TYR A 230 23.75 15.51 22.13
CA TYR A 230 23.86 15.92 23.52
C TYR A 230 24.31 17.37 23.67
N LYS A 231 23.86 18.00 24.76
CA LYS A 231 24.30 19.31 25.21
C LYS A 231 24.72 19.27 26.67
N VAL A 232 25.59 20.18 27.09
CA VAL A 232 25.99 20.39 28.47
C VAL A 232 25.90 21.86 28.86
N SER A 233 25.29 22.15 30.00
CA SER A 233 25.36 23.44 30.69
C SER A 233 26.28 23.31 31.90
N ILE A 234 27.25 24.22 32.02
CA ILE A 234 28.20 24.26 33.13
C ILE A 234 27.88 25.47 33.99
N ASN A 235 27.61 25.25 35.28
CA ASN A 235 27.26 26.27 36.27
C ASN A 235 26.10 27.18 35.83
N GLY A 236 25.13 26.64 35.08
CA GLY A 236 23.96 27.36 34.59
C GLY A 236 24.22 28.26 33.39
N ALA A 237 25.38 28.16 32.74
CA ALA A 237 25.65 28.84 31.46
C ALA A 237 24.76 28.27 30.33
N GLU A 238 24.71 28.97 29.20
CA GLU A 238 24.05 28.47 27.99
C GLU A 238 24.58 27.08 27.61
N ALA A 239 23.67 26.16 27.29
CA ALA A 239 24.04 24.79 26.96
C ALA A 239 24.76 24.75 25.60
N VAL A 240 25.88 24.05 25.54
CA VAL A 240 26.69 23.84 24.32
C VAL A 240 26.70 22.38 23.94
N ALA A 241 26.99 22.05 22.68
CA ALA A 241 27.09 20.67 22.22
C ALA A 241 28.12 19.87 23.04
N ALA A 242 27.80 18.61 23.33
CA ALA A 242 28.64 17.68 24.07
C ALA A 242 28.85 16.40 23.25
N ASP A 243 30.08 15.89 23.23
CA ASP A 243 30.39 14.59 22.65
C ASP A 243 29.83 13.46 23.52
N VAL A 244 29.46 12.33 22.91
CA VAL A 244 28.94 11.15 23.62
C VAL A 244 29.90 10.65 24.70
N SER A 245 31.21 10.68 24.43
CA SER A 245 32.26 10.41 25.42
C SER A 245 32.76 11.74 25.98
N TYR A 246 31.94 12.37 26.83
CA TYR A 246 32.20 13.70 27.36
C TYR A 246 33.39 13.69 28.34
N SER A 247 34.19 14.76 28.31
CA SER A 247 35.26 15.00 29.27
C SER A 247 35.28 16.45 29.76
N PHE A 248 35.62 16.62 31.04
CA PHE A 248 35.70 17.93 31.68
C PHE A 248 36.90 18.01 32.62
N THR A 249 37.70 19.06 32.48
CA THR A 249 38.88 19.32 33.30
C THR A 249 38.72 20.70 33.95
N PRO A 250 38.55 20.78 35.29
CA PRO A 250 38.44 22.05 35.98
C PRO A 250 39.79 22.78 36.02
N ASP A 251 39.77 24.09 35.77
CA ASP A 251 40.93 24.98 35.78
C ASP A 251 41.11 25.71 37.13
N VAL A 252 40.03 25.82 37.90
CA VAL A 252 40.03 26.34 39.28
C VAL A 252 39.35 25.39 40.26
N THR A 253 39.81 25.40 41.52
CA THR A 253 39.17 24.61 42.59
C THR A 253 37.77 25.16 42.88
N GLY A 254 36.77 24.28 42.96
CA GLY A 254 35.40 24.68 43.26
C GLY A 254 34.41 23.55 43.00
N ILE A 255 33.13 23.86 43.22
CA ILE A 255 32.02 22.99 42.85
C ILE A 255 31.58 23.38 41.44
N TYR A 256 31.49 22.39 40.56
CA TYR A 256 30.94 22.53 39.21
C TYR A 256 29.62 21.78 39.13
N THR A 257 28.60 22.42 38.58
CA THR A 257 27.32 21.78 38.25
C THR A 257 27.27 21.59 36.74
N LEU A 258 27.22 20.34 36.29
CA LEU A 258 27.08 19.99 34.88
C LEU A 258 25.68 19.42 34.67
N VAL A 259 24.91 20.01 33.76
CA VAL A 259 23.57 19.55 33.38
C VAL A 259 23.62 19.09 31.94
N PHE A 260 23.27 17.83 31.69
CA PHE A 260 23.25 17.26 30.35
C PHE A 260 21.83 17.14 29.83
N THR A 261 21.67 17.26 28.51
CA THR A 261 20.39 17.12 27.82
C THR A 261 20.60 16.31 26.55
N ALA A 262 19.75 15.31 26.31
CA ALA A 262 19.73 14.57 25.06
C ALA A 262 18.62 15.08 24.13
N ASN A 263 18.81 14.97 22.81
CA ASN A 263 17.86 15.39 21.80
C ASN A 263 17.84 14.41 20.62
N ASP A 264 16.64 14.00 20.20
CA ASP A 264 16.36 13.03 19.13
C ASP A 264 15.98 13.67 17.78
N SER A 265 16.26 14.97 17.60
CA SER A 265 15.81 15.85 16.51
C SER A 265 14.38 16.39 16.61
N THR A 266 13.53 15.81 17.46
CA THR A 266 12.14 16.23 17.67
C THR A 266 11.95 16.97 19.00
N GLY A 267 12.75 16.66 20.03
CA GLY A 267 12.66 17.30 21.35
C GLY A 267 13.86 17.03 22.27
N ASP A 268 14.03 17.91 23.26
CA ASP A 268 15.02 17.78 24.32
C ASP A 268 14.45 16.92 25.48
N SER A 269 15.30 16.12 26.13
CA SER A 269 14.97 15.39 27.37
C SER A 269 14.57 16.34 28.50
N THR A 270 13.57 15.96 29.30
CA THR A 270 13.04 16.81 30.38
C THR A 270 13.46 16.43 31.80
N ASP A 271 14.13 15.29 31.96
CA ASP A 271 14.38 14.63 33.23
C ASP A 271 15.77 14.95 33.83
#